data_AF-A0A7K0KDE7-F1
#
_entry.id   AF-A0A7K0KDE7-F1
#
_cell.length_a   1.000
_cell.length_b   1.000
_cell.length_c   1.000
_cell.angle_alpha   90.00
_cell.angle_beta   90.00
_cell.angle_gamma   90.00
#
_symmetry.space_group_name_H-M   'P 1'
#
loop_
_entity.id
_entity.type
_entity.pdbx_description
1 polymer ?
#
loop_
_entity_poly.entity_id
_entity_poly.type
_entity_poly.pdbx_seq_one_letter_code
_entity_poly.pdbx_strand_id
1 'polypeptide(L)'
;MKDRIRSEVTTFFRTFALQVLQQAHVDPNDPRGMKLALLDHYEEIYPRFSLTPVFHACYQKAGHAKMVEEYRRCFSMLLVGRLPEY
;
A
#
# COMPACT_ATOMS: atom_id res chain seq x y z
N MET A 1 18.09 6.30 -5.23
CA MET A 1 16.79 6.57 -5.90
C MET A 1 15.90 5.33 -5.99
N LYS A 2 16.43 4.15 -6.37
CA LYS A 2 15.65 2.88 -6.39
C LYS A 2 15.03 2.54 -5.03
N ASP A 3 15.82 2.61 -3.96
CA ASP A 3 15.35 2.27 -2.60
C ASP A 3 14.35 3.28 -2.03
N ARG A 4 14.38 4.52 -2.54
CA ARG A 4 13.47 5.58 -2.10
C ARG A 4 12.04 5.35 -2.58
N ILE A 5 11.86 5.00 -3.86
CA ILE A 5 10.52 4.68 -4.40
C ILE A 5 9.93 3.49 -3.66
N ARG A 6 10.72 2.42 -3.46
CA ARG A 6 10.29 1.25 -2.69
C ARG A 6 9.86 1.64 -1.28
N SER A 7 10.69 2.40 -0.56
CA SER A 7 10.39 2.83 0.80
C SER A 7 9.12 3.68 0.87
N GLU A 8 8.96 4.67 -0.02
CA GLU A 8 7.79 5.57 -0.03
C GLU A 8 6.49 4.81 -0.35
N VAL A 9 6.51 3.92 -1.34
CA VAL A 9 5.34 3.09 -1.70
C VAL A 9 5.02 2.11 -0.56
N THR A 10 6.02 1.42 0.00
CA THR A 10 5.85 0.49 1.12
C THR A 10 5.26 1.20 2.35
N THR A 11 5.77 2.40 2.66
CA THR A 11 5.29 3.24 3.75
C THR A 11 3.83 3.62 3.54
N PHE A 12 3.45 4.05 2.33
CA PHE A 12 2.06 4.38 2.02
C PHE A 12 1.12 3.20 2.30
N PHE A 13 1.41 2.02 1.75
CA PHE A 13 0.55 0.84 1.92
C PHE A 13 0.48 0.36 3.37
N ARG A 14 1.61 0.41 4.09
CA ARG A 14 1.66 0.04 5.51
C ARG A 14 0.82 1.00 6.36
N THR A 15 0.96 2.30 6.16
CA THR A 15 0.18 3.31 6.89
C THR A 15 -1.31 3.19 6.58
N PHE A 16 -1.67 3.01 5.31
CA PHE A 16 -3.05 2.78 4.89
C PHE A 16 -3.64 1.55 5.60
N ALA A 17 -2.93 0.42 5.56
CA ALA A 17 -3.41 -0.80 6.17
C ALA A 17 -3.59 -0.66 7.68
N LEU A 18 -2.63 -0.07 8.39
CA LEU A 18 -2.76 0.16 9.84
C LEU A 18 -3.94 1.06 10.20
N GLN A 19 -4.22 2.09 9.39
CA GLN A 19 -5.40 2.95 9.59
C GLN A 19 -6.71 2.18 9.42
N VAL A 20 -6.82 1.36 8.37
CA VAL A 20 -8.01 0.52 8.14
C VAL A 20 -8.21 -0.46 9.29
N LEU A 21 -7.16 -1.15 9.71
CA LEU A 21 -7.23 -2.11 10.83
C LEU A 21 -7.63 -1.43 12.14
N GLN A 22 -7.11 -0.24 12.40
CA GLN A 22 -7.48 0.56 13.57
C GLN A 22 -8.95 0.95 13.54
N GLN A 23 -9.47 1.37 12.39
CA GLN A 23 -10.89 1.76 12.22
C GLN A 23 -11.83 0.55 12.34
N ALA A 24 -11.41 -0.61 11.84
CA ALA A 24 -12.16 -1.86 11.88
C ALA A 24 -11.99 -2.63 13.21
N HIS A 25 -11.17 -2.15 14.16
CA HIS A 25 -10.81 -2.85 15.39
C HIS A 25 -10.25 -4.28 15.16
N VAL A 26 -9.50 -4.46 14.07
CA VAL A 26 -8.90 -5.76 13.68
C VAL A 26 -7.46 -5.84 14.20
N ASP A 27 -7.10 -6.98 14.79
CA ASP A 27 -5.71 -7.27 15.18
C ASP A 27 -4.84 -7.42 13.92
N PRO A 28 -3.75 -6.64 13.77
CA PRO A 28 -2.80 -6.80 12.66
C PRO A 28 -2.14 -8.18 12.56
N ASN A 29 -2.19 -8.97 13.64
CA ASN A 29 -1.69 -10.34 13.69
C ASN A 29 -2.74 -11.38 13.26
N ASP A 30 -3.98 -10.99 12.93
CA ASP A 30 -5.00 -11.85 12.31
C ASP A 30 -5.01 -11.66 10.79
N PRO A 31 -4.39 -12.57 10.01
CA PRO A 31 -4.33 -12.42 8.55
C PRO A 31 -5.70 -12.48 7.88
N ARG A 32 -6.68 -13.19 8.47
CA ARG A 32 -8.02 -13.31 7.89
C ARG A 32 -8.81 -12.04 8.13
N GLY A 33 -8.82 -11.54 9.37
CA GLY A 33 -9.42 -10.25 9.71
C GLY A 33 -8.80 -9.12 8.90
N MET A 34 -7.47 -9.10 8.76
CA MET A 34 -6.77 -8.09 7.97
C MET A 34 -7.20 -8.12 6.50
N LYS A 35 -7.26 -9.30 5.90
CA LYS A 35 -7.71 -9.45 4.52
C LYS A 35 -9.13 -8.91 4.32
N LEU A 36 -10.06 -9.29 5.20
CA LEU A 36 -11.47 -8.86 5.08
C LEU A 36 -11.60 -7.35 5.23
N ALA A 37 -10.98 -6.75 6.25
CA ALA A 37 -11.02 -5.30 6.45
C ALA A 37 -10.43 -4.54 5.24
N LEU A 38 -9.33 -5.04 4.66
CA LEU A 38 -8.72 -4.38 3.50
C LEU A 38 -9.53 -4.54 2.21
N LEU A 39 -10.30 -5.63 2.07
CA LEU A 39 -11.23 -5.81 0.96
C LEU A 39 -12.44 -4.88 1.02
N ASP A 40 -12.75 -4.28 2.17
CA ASP A 40 -13.80 -3.26 2.25
C ASP A 40 -13.29 -1.87 1.82
N HIS A 41 -11.96 -1.66 1.83
CA HIS A 41 -11.34 -0.36 1.56
C HIS A 41 -10.40 -0.35 0.34
N TYR A 42 -10.30 -1.44 -0.43
CA TYR A 42 -9.31 -1.55 -1.53
C TYR A 42 -9.51 -0.49 -2.63
N GLU A 43 -10.74 -0.07 -2.88
CA GLU A 43 -11.06 0.97 -3.87
C GLU A 43 -10.49 2.34 -3.47
N GLU A 44 -10.26 2.58 -2.17
CA GLU A 44 -9.69 3.82 -1.66
C GLU A 44 -8.17 3.93 -1.84
N ILE A 45 -7.49 2.80 -2.07
CA ILE A 45 -6.03 2.74 -2.18
C ILE A 45 -5.54 3.62 -3.33
N TYR A 46 -6.13 3.48 -4.53
CA TYR A 46 -5.67 4.23 -5.70
C TYR A 46 -5.93 5.75 -5.59
N PRO A 47 -7.14 6.23 -5.24
CA PRO A 47 -7.38 7.65 -5.01
C PRO A 47 -6.41 8.26 -4.00
N ARG A 48 -6.18 7.59 -2.85
CA ARG A 48 -5.24 8.08 -1.83
C ARG A 48 -3.79 8.03 -2.30
N PHE A 49 -3.39 6.99 -3.03
CA PHE A 49 -2.02 6.87 -3.55
C PHE A 49 -1.70 7.94 -4.60
N SER A 50 -2.69 8.30 -5.44
CA SER A 50 -2.51 9.29 -6.50
C SER A 50 -2.17 10.69 -6.00
N LEU A 51 -2.45 10.98 -4.72
CA LEU A 51 -2.13 12.24 -4.05
C LEU A 51 -0.72 12.27 -3.43
N THR A 52 0.01 11.16 -3.48
CA THR A 52 1.32 11.07 -2.83
C THR A 52 2.43 11.78 -3.63
N PRO A 53 3.46 12.34 -2.97
CA PRO A 53 4.61 12.92 -3.67
C PRO A 53 5.32 11.92 -4.59
N VAL A 54 5.41 10.64 -4.19
CA VAL A 54 6.03 9.57 -4.99
C VAL A 54 5.28 9.35 -6.30
N PHE A 55 3.94 9.41 -6.27
CA PHE A 55 3.12 9.31 -7.47
C PHE A 55 3.40 10.46 -8.43
N HIS A 56 3.32 11.71 -7.97
CA HIS A 56 3.58 12.89 -8.82
C HIS A 56 5.02 12.94 -9.36
N ALA A 57 5.98 12.44 -8.60
CA ALA A 57 7.38 12.36 -9.02
C ALA A 57 7.63 11.28 -10.07
N CYS A 58 6.87 10.18 -10.05
CA CYS A 58 7.12 9.01 -10.89
C CYS A 58 6.13 8.83 -12.04
N TYR A 59 4.91 9.37 -11.96
CA TYR A 59 3.87 9.20 -12.97
C TYR A 59 4.34 9.66 -14.36
N GLN A 60 4.28 8.76 -15.34
CA GLN A 60 4.74 8.97 -16.73
C GLN A 60 6.21 9.45 -16.86
N LYS A 61 7.06 9.16 -15.87
CA LYS A 61 8.48 9.53 -15.84
C LYS A 61 9.38 8.29 -15.66
N ALA A 62 10.69 8.48 -15.61
CA ALA A 62 11.68 7.39 -15.48
C ALA A 62 11.48 6.47 -14.23
N GLY A 63 10.71 6.90 -13.23
CA GLY A 63 10.35 6.11 -12.05
C GLY A 63 9.04 5.30 -12.17
N HIS A 64 8.26 5.49 -13.24
CA HIS A 64 6.90 4.97 -13.33
C HIS A 64 6.82 3.46 -13.21
N ALA A 65 7.60 2.72 -14.00
CA ALA A 65 7.57 1.26 -14.01
C ALA A 65 7.88 0.67 -12.63
N LYS A 66 8.87 1.23 -11.92
CA LYS A 66 9.25 0.79 -10.57
C LYS A 66 8.18 1.12 -9.54
N MET A 67 7.59 2.31 -9.62
CA MET A 67 6.47 2.68 -8.74
C MET A 67 5.29 1.71 -8.93
N VAL A 68 4.96 1.36 -10.19
CA VAL A 68 3.88 0.40 -10.49
C VAL A 68 4.22 -1.00 -10.00
N GLU A 69 5.47 -1.44 -10.16
CA GLU A 69 5.95 -2.74 -9.66
C GLU A 69 5.82 -2.83 -8.13
N GLU A 70 6.31 -1.82 -7.40
CA GLU A 70 6.22 -1.77 -5.94
C GLU A 70 4.78 -1.61 -5.44
N TYR A 71 3.95 -0.86 -6.18
CA TYR A 71 2.52 -0.75 -5.89
C TYR A 71 1.85 -2.12 -6.00
N ARG A 72 2.10 -2.86 -7.09
CA ARG A 72 1.57 -4.22 -7.28
C ARG A 72 2.07 -5.18 -6.21
N ARG A 73 3.35 -5.11 -5.85
CA ARG A 73 3.95 -5.91 -4.78
C ARG A 73 3.21 -5.70 -3.44
N CYS A 74 3.07 -4.43 -3.03
CA CYS A 74 2.41 -4.08 -1.77
C CYS A 74 0.92 -4.42 -1.78
N PHE A 75 0.22 -4.14 -2.87
CA PHE A 75 -1.20 -4.49 -3.02
C PHE A 75 -1.42 -6.00 -2.91
N SER A 76 -0.59 -6.82 -3.54
CA SER A 76 -0.69 -8.28 -3.50
C SER A 76 -0.47 -8.83 -2.09
N MET A 77 0.42 -8.21 -1.29
CA MET A 77 0.60 -8.57 0.12
C MET A 77 -0.65 -8.29 0.96
N LEU A 78 -1.29 -7.14 0.76
CA LEU A 78 -2.53 -6.79 1.46
C LEU A 78 -3.66 -7.79 1.15
N LEU A 79 -3.81 -8.23 -0.10
CA LEU A 79 -4.83 -9.20 -0.51
C LEU A 79 -4.70 -10.58 0.15
N VAL A 80 -3.50 -10.92 0.63
CA VAL A 80 -3.25 -12.17 1.38
C VAL A 80 -3.17 -11.95 2.89
N GLY A 81 -3.53 -10.76 3.38
CA GLY A 81 -3.51 -10.43 4.80
C GLY A 81 -2.11 -10.27 5.37
N ARG A 82 -1.18 -9.68 4.61
CA ARG A 82 0.20 -9.41 5.06
C ARG A 82 0.54 -7.94 4.94
N LEU A 83 1.21 -7.41 5.96
CA LEU A 83 1.74 -6.05 5.94
C LEU A 83 2.99 -5.97 5.05
N PRO A 84 3.16 -4.90 4.26
CA PRO A 84 4.40 -4.65 3.54
C PRO A 84 5.56 -4.38 4.50
N GLU A 85 6.68 -5.07 4.26
CA GLU A 85 7.94 -4.91 5.00
C GLU A 85 9.05 -4.35 4.09
N TYR A 86 10.06 -3.73 4.74
CA TYR A 86 11.15 -2.96 4.12
C TYR A 86 12.27 -3.82 3.53
#